data_AF-A0A9D3SQL0-F1
#
_entry.id   AF-A0A9D3SQL0-F1
#
_cell.length_a   1.000
_cell.length_b   1.000
_cell.length_c   1.000
_cell.angle_alpha   90.00
_cell.angle_beta   90.00
_cell.angle_gamma   90.00
#
_symmetry.space_group_name_H-M   'P 1'
#
loop_
_entity.id
_entity.type
_entity.pdbx_description
1 polymer ?
#
loop_
_entity_poly.entity_id
_entity_poly.type
_entity_poly.pdbx_seq_one_letter_code
_entity_poly.pdbx_strand_id
1 'polypeptide(L)'
;MDEQARAILQRILRKLPSKKTPSTLRAWGCLSAEQLEDLDYTQPKWLLLENLISKCEESGLRLKDVTKLEMVYHIENPNQGKWHAFKLTEPEDEAVSVDFTQFKEMFVAHLEEVVQHVSIRMKKQEDGAVWIRMAWGDNLTRPNHLKPTYAVHYLQTPYVFILNLSAKHKPFLYQALVLSSRHTSINEAHLSGRSLTAMRDLLMKQYQQVFPNQERTLKERNAPPSHPNIEKEHAESAERTHQMACEAFGDGTVPKLETAVYKLETRYRGSSNDTLSDRDELFRGVVKFSSPNLLESLRHCVSTGMAEAPVTPLLSSITQKGRNYFVIAEKAPGATSQTPAR
;
A
#
# COMPACT_ATOMS: atom_id res chain seq x y z
N MET A 1 -3.60 -28.76 21.24
CA MET A 1 -2.97 -27.69 20.43
C MET A 1 -2.59 -26.50 21.30
N ASP A 2 -1.54 -25.75 20.93
CA ASP A 2 -1.07 -24.54 21.62
C ASP A 2 -2.15 -23.43 21.68
N GLU A 3 -2.20 -22.65 22.77
CA GLU A 3 -3.21 -21.60 22.98
C GLU A 3 -3.12 -20.47 21.95
N GLN A 4 -1.91 -20.04 21.57
CA GLN A 4 -1.77 -19.01 20.53
C GLN A 4 -2.25 -19.53 19.19
N ALA A 5 -1.97 -20.80 18.88
CA ALA A 5 -2.46 -21.44 17.67
C ALA A 5 -4.01 -21.45 17.63
N ARG A 6 -4.68 -21.82 18.73
CA ARG A 6 -6.15 -21.74 18.85
C ARG A 6 -6.66 -20.30 18.65
N ALA A 7 -6.05 -19.31 19.30
CA ALA A 7 -6.44 -17.91 19.18
C ALA A 7 -6.30 -17.36 17.75
N ILE A 8 -5.25 -17.77 17.02
CA ILE A 8 -5.06 -17.39 15.61
C ILE A 8 -6.15 -18.00 14.73
N LEU A 9 -6.44 -19.30 14.88
CA LEU A 9 -7.51 -19.96 14.12
C LEU A 9 -8.87 -19.29 14.36
N GLN A 10 -9.21 -19.03 15.62
CA GLN A 10 -10.44 -18.33 16.00
C GLN A 10 -10.52 -16.95 15.33
N ARG A 11 -9.41 -16.19 15.35
CA ARG A 11 -9.36 -14.86 14.73
C ARG A 11 -9.57 -14.90 13.23
N ILE A 12 -8.96 -15.87 12.54
CA ILE A 12 -9.08 -16.03 11.09
C ILE A 12 -10.52 -16.42 10.73
N LEU A 13 -11.05 -17.50 11.33
CA LEU A 13 -12.40 -17.99 11.03
C LEU A 13 -13.47 -16.95 11.31
N ARG A 14 -13.34 -16.17 12.39
CA ARG A 14 -14.28 -15.07 12.68
C ARG A 14 -14.32 -14.04 11.56
N LYS A 15 -13.18 -13.68 10.97
CA LYS A 15 -13.07 -12.68 9.90
C LYS A 15 -13.37 -13.22 8.50
N LEU A 16 -13.17 -14.51 8.29
CA LEU A 16 -13.30 -15.13 6.97
C LEU A 16 -14.78 -15.25 6.56
N PRO A 17 -15.20 -14.75 5.39
CA PRO A 17 -16.57 -14.99 4.91
C PRO A 17 -16.79 -16.48 4.69
N SER A 18 -17.95 -17.03 5.09
CA SER A 18 -18.22 -18.47 5.00
C SER A 18 -18.02 -19.04 3.60
N LYS A 19 -18.36 -18.26 2.56
CA LYS A 19 -18.17 -18.62 1.14
C LYS A 19 -16.69 -18.79 0.74
N LYS A 20 -15.76 -18.12 1.43
CA LYS A 20 -14.31 -18.19 1.17
C LYS A 20 -13.58 -19.19 2.08
N THR A 21 -14.23 -19.68 3.13
CA THR A 21 -13.60 -20.59 4.09
C THR A 21 -13.04 -21.85 3.45
N PRO A 22 -13.79 -22.60 2.61
CA PRO A 22 -13.28 -23.83 2.01
C PRO A 22 -12.05 -23.59 1.13
N SER A 23 -12.06 -22.53 0.31
CA SER A 23 -10.93 -22.23 -0.58
C SER A 23 -9.68 -21.81 0.18
N THR A 24 -9.83 -21.04 1.26
CA THR A 24 -8.69 -20.61 2.10
C THR A 24 -8.06 -21.80 2.83
N LEU A 25 -8.88 -22.70 3.39
CA LEU A 25 -8.39 -23.90 4.07
C LEU A 25 -7.73 -24.88 3.09
N ARG A 26 -8.22 -24.97 1.85
CA ARG A 26 -7.55 -25.74 0.80
C ARG A 26 -6.19 -25.13 0.43
N ALA A 27 -6.11 -23.82 0.30
CA ALA A 27 -4.86 -23.10 0.02
C ALA A 27 -3.84 -23.17 1.18
N TRP A 28 -4.29 -23.46 2.40
CA TRP A 28 -3.42 -23.72 3.55
C TRP A 28 -2.62 -25.02 3.41
N GLY A 29 -3.21 -26.06 2.81
CA GLY A 29 -2.52 -27.30 2.45
C GLY A 29 -1.93 -28.10 3.62
N CYS A 30 -2.43 -27.88 4.85
CA CYS A 30 -1.97 -28.61 6.04
C CYS A 30 -2.96 -29.70 6.51
N LEU A 31 -4.17 -29.73 5.96
CA LEU A 31 -5.18 -30.77 6.18
C LEU A 31 -5.41 -31.52 4.87
N SER A 32 -5.74 -32.81 4.95
CA SER A 32 -6.04 -33.61 3.76
C SER A 32 -7.38 -33.19 3.12
N ALA A 33 -7.60 -33.58 1.86
CA ALA A 33 -8.87 -33.32 1.18
C ALA A 33 -10.05 -33.96 1.92
N GLU A 34 -9.89 -35.21 2.37
CA GLU A 34 -10.91 -35.94 3.15
C GLU A 34 -11.27 -35.22 4.46
N GLN A 35 -10.27 -34.73 5.19
CA GLN A 35 -10.50 -33.96 6.42
C GLN A 35 -11.24 -32.65 6.17
N LEU A 36 -11.01 -32.02 5.01
CA LEU A 36 -11.68 -30.79 4.63
C LEU A 36 -13.11 -31.04 4.12
N GLU A 37 -13.39 -32.21 3.55
CA GLU A 37 -14.72 -32.63 3.09
C GLU A 37 -15.62 -33.04 4.26
N ASP A 38 -15.04 -33.61 5.32
CA ASP A 38 -15.74 -33.95 6.57
C ASP A 38 -16.22 -32.71 7.35
N LEU A 39 -15.68 -31.53 7.07
CA LEU A 39 -16.11 -30.29 7.71
C LEU A 39 -17.43 -29.78 7.13
N ASP A 40 -18.44 -29.63 7.99
CA ASP A 40 -19.70 -28.99 7.62
C ASP A 40 -19.58 -27.46 7.67
N TYR A 41 -19.41 -26.84 6.51
CA TYR A 41 -19.30 -25.39 6.34
C TYR A 41 -20.63 -24.63 6.49
N THR A 42 -21.76 -25.33 6.62
CA THR A 42 -23.08 -24.70 6.84
C THR A 42 -23.30 -24.37 8.31
N GLN A 43 -22.53 -24.97 9.21
CA GLN A 43 -22.62 -24.77 10.65
C GLN A 43 -22.21 -23.37 11.08
N PRO A 44 -22.66 -22.93 12.27
CA PRO A 44 -22.13 -21.75 12.92
C PRO A 44 -20.61 -21.80 13.05
N LYS A 45 -19.95 -20.65 12.85
CA LYS A 45 -18.48 -20.55 12.84
C LYS A 45 -17.77 -21.09 14.10
N TRP A 46 -18.44 -21.05 15.25
CA TRP A 46 -17.87 -21.56 16.49
C TRP A 46 -17.80 -23.10 16.47
N LEU A 47 -18.81 -23.79 15.93
CA LEU A 47 -18.82 -25.25 15.82
C LEU A 47 -17.84 -25.71 14.75
N LEU A 48 -17.78 -25.00 13.63
CA LEU A 48 -16.76 -25.21 12.61
C LEU A 48 -15.34 -25.04 13.17
N LEU A 49 -15.12 -24.06 14.06
CA LEU A 49 -13.83 -23.85 14.73
C LEU A 49 -13.46 -25.03 15.63
N GLU A 50 -14.39 -25.52 16.45
CA GLU A 50 -14.14 -26.70 17.31
C GLU A 50 -13.79 -27.93 16.46
N ASN A 51 -14.55 -28.19 15.40
CA ASN A 51 -14.28 -29.31 14.48
C ASN A 51 -12.90 -29.15 13.79
N LEU A 52 -12.57 -27.93 13.35
CA LEU A 52 -11.27 -27.64 12.75
C LEU A 52 -10.13 -27.84 13.76
N ILE A 53 -10.31 -27.43 15.02
CA ILE A 53 -9.34 -27.64 16.09
C ILE A 53 -9.10 -29.13 16.30
N SER A 54 -10.16 -29.94 16.36
CA SER A 54 -10.06 -31.40 16.50
C SER A 54 -9.24 -32.01 15.35
N LYS A 55 -9.53 -31.65 14.09
CA LYS A 55 -8.74 -32.11 12.92
C LYS A 55 -7.28 -31.65 12.98
N CYS A 56 -7.02 -30.43 13.45
CA CYS A 56 -5.66 -29.94 13.63
C CYS A 56 -4.89 -30.74 14.70
N GLU A 57 -5.57 -31.16 15.76
CA GLU A 57 -4.98 -31.98 16.83
C GLU A 57 -4.72 -33.42 16.38
N GLU A 58 -5.65 -34.03 15.64
CA GLU A 58 -5.47 -35.34 14.99
C GLU A 58 -4.25 -35.34 14.06
N SER A 59 -4.06 -34.29 13.27
CA SER A 59 -2.92 -34.14 12.37
C SER A 59 -1.64 -33.63 13.05
N GLY A 60 -1.64 -33.40 14.37
CA GLY A 60 -0.48 -32.94 15.12
C GLY A 60 0.04 -31.57 14.69
N LEU A 61 -0.84 -30.69 14.19
CA LEU A 61 -0.44 -29.38 13.68
C LEU A 61 0.08 -28.47 14.81
N ARG A 62 1.19 -27.78 14.51
CA ARG A 62 1.84 -26.86 15.45
C ARG A 62 1.52 -25.41 15.12
N LEU A 63 1.90 -24.48 16.01
CA LEU A 63 1.77 -23.03 15.78
C LEU A 63 2.39 -22.59 14.44
N LYS A 64 3.53 -23.18 14.07
CA LYS A 64 4.16 -22.93 12.77
C LYS A 64 3.24 -23.29 11.60
N ASP A 65 2.38 -24.30 11.72
CA ASP A 65 1.49 -24.69 10.63
C ASP A 65 0.27 -23.77 10.58
N VAL A 66 -0.30 -23.41 11.73
CA VAL A 66 -1.41 -22.45 11.84
C VAL A 66 -1.03 -21.06 11.29
N THR A 67 0.19 -20.60 11.53
CA THR A 67 0.67 -19.33 10.94
C THR A 67 0.79 -19.36 9.41
N LYS A 68 0.75 -20.54 8.77
CA LYS A 68 0.65 -20.64 7.30
C LYS A 68 -0.75 -20.22 6.85
N LEU A 69 -1.79 -20.67 7.55
CA LEU A 69 -3.17 -20.28 7.27
C LEU A 69 -3.35 -18.77 7.42
N GLU A 70 -2.78 -18.19 8.48
CA GLU A 70 -2.83 -16.74 8.69
C GLU A 70 -2.20 -15.97 7.53
N MET A 71 -1.04 -16.45 7.05
CA MET A 71 -0.36 -15.85 5.92
C MET A 71 -1.19 -15.96 4.63
N VAL A 72 -1.79 -17.12 4.36
CA VAL A 72 -2.70 -17.33 3.22
C VAL A 72 -3.88 -16.35 3.29
N TYR A 73 -4.51 -16.23 4.46
CA TYR A 73 -5.59 -15.27 4.68
C TYR A 73 -5.19 -13.83 4.33
N HIS A 74 -3.99 -13.39 4.74
CA HIS A 74 -3.48 -12.05 4.44
C HIS A 74 -3.13 -11.85 2.96
N ILE A 75 -2.61 -12.88 2.29
CA ILE A 75 -2.33 -12.85 0.84
C ILE A 75 -3.63 -12.72 0.04
N GLU A 76 -4.68 -13.44 0.42
CA GLU A 76 -5.99 -13.38 -0.25
C GLU A 76 -6.79 -12.12 0.09
N ASN A 77 -6.45 -11.46 1.20
CA ASN A 77 -7.15 -10.27 1.70
C ASN A 77 -6.15 -9.15 2.06
N PRO A 78 -5.35 -8.66 1.09
CA PRO A 78 -4.29 -7.70 1.37
C PRO A 78 -4.82 -6.37 1.90
N ASN A 79 -6.07 -6.03 1.60
CA ASN A 79 -6.64 -4.70 1.85
C ASN A 79 -7.22 -4.50 3.27
N GLN A 80 -6.91 -5.41 4.21
CA GLN A 80 -7.45 -5.41 5.59
C GLN A 80 -6.75 -4.43 6.54
N GLY A 81 -5.63 -3.84 6.12
CA GLY A 81 -4.83 -2.94 6.95
C GLY A 81 -4.26 -1.78 6.15
N LYS A 82 -3.60 -0.84 6.84
CA LYS A 82 -2.92 0.28 6.19
C LYS A 82 -1.47 -0.09 5.90
N TRP A 83 -1.13 -0.15 4.63
CA TRP A 83 0.21 -0.37 4.13
C TRP A 83 0.98 0.95 4.07
N HIS A 84 2.28 0.87 4.28
CA HIS A 84 3.23 1.95 4.13
C HIS A 84 4.30 1.52 3.13
N ALA A 85 4.54 2.35 2.11
CA ALA A 85 5.55 2.06 1.11
C ALA A 85 6.89 2.69 1.46
N PHE A 86 7.94 1.94 1.18
CA PHE A 86 9.34 2.29 1.35
C PHE A 86 10.09 2.04 0.06
N LYS A 87 11.17 2.78 -0.13
CA LYS A 87 12.05 2.67 -1.28
C LYS A 87 13.47 2.38 -0.79
N LEU A 88 14.01 1.24 -1.21
CA LEU A 88 15.42 0.91 -1.13
C LEU A 88 16.18 1.81 -2.12
N THR A 89 17.30 2.37 -1.68
CA THR A 89 18.09 3.34 -2.44
C THR A 89 19.54 2.91 -2.51
N GLU A 90 20.23 3.37 -3.56
CA GLU A 90 21.65 3.07 -3.83
C GLU A 90 21.88 1.54 -3.90
N PRO A 91 21.43 0.89 -4.98
CA PRO A 91 21.69 -0.53 -5.20
C PRO A 91 23.20 -0.75 -5.41
N GLU A 92 23.74 -1.79 -4.79
CA GLU A 92 25.05 -2.33 -5.12
C GLU A 92 25.00 -3.08 -6.47
N ASP A 93 26.15 -3.35 -7.08
CA ASP A 93 26.24 -4.01 -8.39
C ASP A 93 25.48 -5.35 -8.44
N GLU A 94 25.39 -6.08 -7.33
CA GLU A 94 24.71 -7.37 -7.22
C GLU A 94 23.20 -7.28 -6.90
N ALA A 95 22.66 -6.09 -6.60
CA ALA A 95 21.29 -5.93 -6.10
C ALA A 95 20.21 -6.45 -7.06
N VAL A 96 20.44 -6.30 -8.37
CA VAL A 96 19.50 -6.75 -9.41
C VAL A 96 19.50 -8.28 -9.57
N SER A 97 20.57 -8.95 -9.14
CA SER A 97 20.74 -10.41 -9.28
C SER A 97 20.32 -11.21 -8.06
N VAL A 98 19.90 -10.57 -6.96
CA VAL A 98 19.51 -11.26 -5.74
C VAL A 98 18.29 -12.15 -5.99
N ASP A 99 18.50 -13.47 -5.89
CA ASP A 99 17.40 -14.42 -6.00
C ASP A 99 16.65 -14.58 -4.67
N PHE A 100 15.51 -15.29 -4.72
CA PHE A 100 14.66 -15.47 -3.54
C PHE A 100 15.33 -16.29 -2.43
N THR A 101 16.16 -17.27 -2.78
CA THR A 101 16.83 -18.16 -1.81
C THR A 101 17.89 -17.37 -1.06
N GLN A 102 18.76 -16.67 -1.79
CA GLN A 102 19.79 -15.82 -1.22
C GLN A 102 19.19 -14.70 -0.36
N PHE A 103 18.17 -13.99 -0.87
CA PHE A 103 17.46 -12.98 -0.10
C PHE A 103 16.93 -13.54 1.21
N LYS A 104 16.25 -14.70 1.16
CA LYS A 104 15.63 -15.33 2.33
C LYS A 104 16.66 -15.73 3.37
N GLU A 105 17.74 -16.38 2.96
CA GLU A 105 18.81 -16.84 3.86
C GLU A 105 19.47 -15.66 4.56
N MET A 106 19.85 -14.64 3.79
CA MET A 106 20.45 -13.42 4.33
C MET A 106 19.48 -12.69 5.26
N PHE A 107 18.22 -12.50 4.85
CA PHE A 107 17.24 -11.78 5.68
C PHE A 107 17.00 -12.49 7.01
N VAL A 108 16.87 -13.81 7.00
CA VAL A 108 16.65 -14.60 8.22
C VAL A 108 17.88 -14.53 9.12
N ALA A 109 19.08 -14.74 8.57
CA ALA A 109 20.33 -14.70 9.34
C ALA A 109 20.53 -13.36 10.07
N HIS A 110 20.37 -12.24 9.36
CA HIS A 110 20.55 -10.91 9.96
C HIS A 110 19.51 -10.62 11.06
N LEU A 111 18.25 -11.00 10.86
CA LEU A 111 17.23 -10.77 11.89
C LEU A 111 17.42 -11.66 13.12
N GLU A 112 17.81 -12.91 12.94
CA GLU A 112 18.06 -13.83 14.05
C GLU A 112 19.33 -13.46 14.83
N GLU A 113 20.33 -12.82 14.19
CA GLU A 113 21.52 -12.27 14.85
C GLU A 113 21.18 -11.09 15.77
N VAL A 114 20.31 -10.18 15.32
CA VAL A 114 20.00 -8.95 16.07
C VAL A 114 18.75 -9.05 16.96
N VAL A 115 17.90 -10.06 16.75
CA VAL A 115 16.67 -10.30 17.53
C VAL A 115 16.59 -11.76 17.98
N GLN A 116 16.85 -11.98 19.27
CA GLN A 116 16.89 -13.32 19.87
C GLN A 116 15.60 -14.14 19.69
N HIS A 117 14.44 -13.49 19.79
CA HIS A 117 13.14 -14.14 19.67
C HIS A 117 12.35 -13.53 18.52
N VAL A 118 12.54 -14.06 17.32
CA VAL A 118 11.77 -13.69 16.13
C VAL A 118 11.25 -14.94 15.43
N SER A 119 10.03 -14.86 14.90
CA SER A 119 9.51 -15.89 13.98
C SER A 119 9.30 -15.27 12.62
N ILE A 120 10.04 -15.78 11.63
CA ILE A 120 10.01 -15.30 10.25
C ILE A 120 9.42 -16.38 9.36
N ARG A 121 8.59 -15.97 8.40
CA ARG A 121 8.13 -16.82 7.30
C ARG A 121 8.09 -16.04 6.01
N MET A 122 8.52 -16.68 4.94
CA MET A 122 8.45 -16.12 3.59
C MET A 122 7.71 -17.04 2.63
N LYS A 123 7.00 -16.43 1.68
CA LYS A 123 6.34 -17.12 0.56
C LYS A 123 6.46 -16.23 -0.68
N LYS A 124 7.08 -16.76 -1.74
CA LYS A 124 7.09 -16.16 -3.07
C LYS A 124 5.78 -16.52 -3.79
N GLN A 125 5.17 -15.54 -4.44
CA GLN A 125 3.97 -15.67 -5.26
C GLN A 125 4.34 -15.74 -6.75
N GLU A 126 3.38 -16.16 -7.57
CA GLU A 126 3.53 -16.24 -9.03
C GLU A 126 3.77 -14.88 -9.68
N ASP A 127 3.20 -13.80 -9.12
CA ASP A 127 3.41 -12.42 -9.58
C ASP A 127 4.79 -11.85 -9.21
N GLY A 128 5.67 -12.67 -8.63
CA GLY A 128 7.00 -12.27 -8.16
C GLY A 128 7.01 -11.61 -6.78
N ALA A 129 5.86 -11.42 -6.13
CA ALA A 129 5.80 -10.83 -4.79
C ALA A 129 6.35 -11.81 -3.74
N VAL A 130 7.27 -11.33 -2.92
CA VAL A 130 7.76 -12.02 -1.72
C VAL A 130 7.01 -11.49 -0.52
N TRP A 131 6.14 -12.33 0.04
CA TRP A 131 5.44 -12.04 1.28
C TRP A 131 6.28 -12.50 2.47
N ILE A 132 6.48 -11.62 3.44
CA ILE A 132 7.26 -11.86 4.65
C ILE A 132 6.35 -11.62 5.85
N ARG A 133 6.18 -12.62 6.69
CA ARG A 133 5.48 -12.54 7.98
C ARG A 133 6.51 -12.59 9.09
N MET A 134 6.47 -11.64 10.00
CA MET A 134 7.34 -11.56 11.17
C MET A 134 6.50 -11.45 12.44
N ALA A 135 6.75 -12.32 13.41
CA ALA A 135 6.29 -12.12 14.78
C ALA A 135 7.50 -11.79 15.66
N TRP A 136 7.36 -10.73 16.46
CA TRP A 136 8.44 -10.18 17.27
C TRP A 136 8.26 -10.57 18.72
N GLY A 137 9.35 -11.00 19.36
CA GLY A 137 9.50 -11.12 20.80
C GLY A 137 10.52 -10.10 21.30
N ASP A 138 10.94 -10.26 22.54
CA ASP A 138 12.09 -9.56 23.12
C ASP A 138 12.91 -10.53 23.98
N ASN A 139 13.94 -10.07 24.67
CA ASN A 139 14.86 -10.93 25.41
C ASN A 139 14.16 -11.78 26.50
N LEU A 140 12.95 -11.39 26.93
CA LEU A 140 12.20 -12.05 27.99
C LEU A 140 10.93 -12.75 27.47
N THR A 141 10.46 -12.41 26.28
CA THR A 141 9.17 -12.86 25.76
C THR A 141 9.28 -13.54 24.41
N ARG A 142 8.53 -14.64 24.27
CA ARG A 142 8.39 -15.35 22.99
C ARG A 142 7.72 -14.45 21.93
N PRO A 143 7.91 -14.75 20.64
CA PRO A 143 7.30 -13.98 19.56
C PRO A 143 5.79 -13.85 19.71
N ASN A 144 5.25 -12.64 19.61
CA ASN A 144 3.82 -12.40 19.66
C ASN A 144 3.16 -12.66 18.31
N HIS A 145 2.67 -13.88 18.10
CA HIS A 145 2.04 -14.27 16.85
C HIS A 145 0.65 -13.64 16.62
N LEU A 146 0.06 -12.95 17.61
CA LEU A 146 -1.21 -12.24 17.47
C LEU A 146 -1.04 -10.85 16.85
N LYS A 147 0.16 -10.26 16.90
CA LYS A 147 0.46 -8.95 16.28
C LYS A 147 1.65 -9.05 15.32
N PRO A 148 1.55 -9.87 14.25
CA PRO A 148 2.63 -9.97 13.28
C PRO A 148 2.73 -8.73 12.40
N THR A 149 3.96 -8.43 11.99
CA THR A 149 4.27 -7.49 10.91
C THR A 149 4.29 -8.25 9.59
N TYR A 150 3.77 -7.62 8.54
CA TYR A 150 3.86 -8.13 7.18
C TYR A 150 4.68 -7.18 6.32
N ALA A 151 5.55 -7.73 5.48
CA ALA A 151 6.20 -7.01 4.41
C ALA A 151 5.95 -7.70 3.08
N VAL A 152 5.78 -6.93 2.01
CA VAL A 152 5.70 -7.41 0.63
C VAL A 152 6.77 -6.71 -0.18
N HIS A 153 7.63 -7.50 -0.81
CA HIS A 153 8.72 -6.99 -1.62
C HIS A 153 8.74 -7.68 -2.98
N TYR A 154 8.90 -6.89 -4.04
CA TYR A 154 9.17 -7.39 -5.37
C TYR A 154 10.67 -7.24 -5.59
N LEU A 155 11.42 -8.35 -5.53
CA LEU A 155 12.91 -8.34 -5.54
C LEU A 155 13.51 -7.59 -6.73
N GLN A 156 12.80 -7.55 -7.87
CA GLN A 156 13.20 -6.85 -9.09
C GLN A 156 12.94 -5.33 -9.05
N THR A 157 12.53 -4.80 -7.89
CA THR A 157 12.13 -3.40 -7.71
C THR A 157 12.69 -2.89 -6.39
N PRO A 158 12.93 -1.58 -6.26
CA PRO A 158 13.37 -1.02 -4.98
C PRO A 158 12.24 -0.89 -3.95
N TYR A 159 11.02 -1.34 -4.22
CA TYR A 159 9.87 -1.03 -3.38
C TYR A 159 9.53 -2.14 -2.39
N VAL A 160 9.27 -1.73 -1.15
CA VAL A 160 8.81 -2.61 -0.07
C VAL A 160 7.56 -2.01 0.58
N PHE A 161 6.54 -2.83 0.79
CA PHE A 161 5.30 -2.45 1.45
C PHE A 161 5.23 -3.10 2.82
N ILE A 162 5.01 -2.32 3.88
CA ILE A 162 5.01 -2.83 5.25
C ILE A 162 3.68 -2.53 5.95
N LEU A 163 3.17 -3.50 6.70
CA LEU A 163 1.95 -3.45 7.51
C LEU A 163 2.26 -3.86 8.96
N ASN A 164 1.68 -3.15 9.92
CA ASN A 164 1.78 -3.43 11.37
C ASN A 164 3.23 -3.46 11.91
N LEU A 165 4.07 -2.52 11.48
CA LEU A 165 5.43 -2.37 12.03
C LEU A 165 5.41 -1.43 13.24
N SER A 166 5.93 -1.90 14.38
CA SER A 166 6.15 -1.07 15.56
C SER A 166 7.42 -0.24 15.41
N ALA A 167 7.46 0.97 15.99
CA ALA A 167 8.65 1.81 16.04
C ALA A 167 9.86 1.09 16.67
N LYS A 168 9.62 0.23 17.69
CA LYS A 168 10.67 -0.58 18.33
C LYS A 168 11.39 -1.50 17.35
N HIS A 169 10.66 -2.09 16.40
CA HIS A 169 11.21 -3.09 15.47
C HIS A 169 11.61 -2.50 14.12
N LYS A 170 11.33 -1.20 13.89
CA LYS A 170 11.62 -0.48 12.64
C LYS A 170 13.10 -0.58 12.26
N PRO A 171 14.08 -0.32 13.16
CA PRO A 171 15.50 -0.37 12.79
C PRO A 171 15.95 -1.76 12.33
N PHE A 172 15.56 -2.81 13.06
CA PHE A 172 15.96 -4.20 12.75
C PHE A 172 15.42 -4.66 11.39
N LEU A 173 14.15 -4.39 11.12
CA LEU A 173 13.56 -4.74 9.83
C LEU A 173 14.23 -3.98 8.67
N TYR A 174 14.53 -2.69 8.87
CA TYR A 174 15.17 -1.87 7.84
C TYR A 174 16.55 -2.36 7.51
N GLN A 175 17.37 -2.62 8.52
CA GLN A 175 18.70 -3.16 8.34
C GLN A 175 18.66 -4.51 7.61
N ALA A 176 17.77 -5.43 8.03
CA ALA A 176 17.63 -6.72 7.38
C ALA A 176 17.21 -6.60 5.91
N LEU A 177 16.26 -5.72 5.57
CA LEU A 177 15.84 -5.47 4.19
C LEU A 177 16.99 -4.91 3.35
N VAL A 178 17.70 -3.91 3.86
CA VAL A 178 18.82 -3.25 3.18
C VAL A 178 19.94 -4.24 2.87
N LEU A 179 20.40 -4.99 3.88
CA LEU A 179 21.50 -5.95 3.72
C LEU A 179 21.12 -7.14 2.85
N SER A 180 19.93 -7.70 3.02
CA SER A 180 19.48 -8.87 2.23
C SER A 180 19.16 -8.54 0.78
N SER A 181 18.84 -7.28 0.46
CA SER A 181 18.58 -6.82 -0.90
C SER A 181 19.78 -6.14 -1.56
N ARG A 182 20.94 -6.06 -0.89
CA ARG A 182 22.17 -5.40 -1.39
C ARG A 182 21.95 -3.92 -1.77
N HIS A 183 21.27 -3.19 -0.89
CA HIS A 183 21.14 -1.73 -0.99
C HIS A 183 21.89 -1.09 0.18
N THR A 184 22.17 0.22 0.12
CA THR A 184 22.81 0.92 1.26
C THR A 184 21.78 1.49 2.25
N SER A 185 20.57 1.77 1.79
CA SER A 185 19.61 2.57 2.55
C SER A 185 18.15 2.28 2.18
N ILE A 186 17.24 2.62 3.10
CA ILE A 186 15.79 2.51 2.93
C ILE A 186 15.11 3.80 3.40
N ASN A 187 14.28 4.38 2.53
CA ASN A 187 13.61 5.65 2.76
C ASN A 187 12.08 5.51 2.66
N GLU A 188 11.36 6.39 3.34
CA GLU A 188 9.90 6.47 3.18
C GLU A 188 9.55 6.93 1.76
N ALA A 189 8.71 6.16 1.06
CA ALA A 189 8.21 6.56 -0.24
C ALA A 189 7.09 7.61 -0.14
N HIS A 190 6.68 7.98 1.08
CA HIS A 190 5.56 8.89 1.38
C HIS A 190 4.23 8.48 0.70
N LEU A 191 4.03 7.17 0.57
CA LEU A 191 2.78 6.58 0.11
C LEU A 191 2.25 5.61 1.16
N SER A 192 0.98 5.77 1.53
CA SER A 192 0.28 4.84 2.42
C SER A 192 -1.19 4.71 2.05
N GLY A 193 -1.77 3.54 2.23
CA GLY A 193 -3.14 3.26 1.77
C GLY A 193 -3.59 1.88 2.20
N ARG A 194 -4.86 1.51 1.97
CA ARG A 194 -5.33 0.16 2.29
C ARG A 194 -5.15 -0.79 1.12
N SER A 195 -5.30 -0.31 -0.11
CA SER A 195 -5.16 -1.13 -1.32
C SER A 195 -3.69 -1.36 -1.67
N LEU A 196 -3.15 -2.53 -1.33
CA LEU A 196 -1.75 -2.88 -1.63
C LEU A 196 -1.48 -2.87 -3.14
N THR A 197 -2.39 -3.45 -3.93
CA THR A 197 -2.27 -3.49 -5.39
C THR A 197 -2.29 -2.09 -5.99
N ALA A 198 -3.21 -1.23 -5.55
CA ALA A 198 -3.26 0.14 -6.05
C ALA A 198 -2.01 0.94 -5.68
N MET A 199 -1.46 0.75 -4.48
CA MET A 199 -0.20 1.39 -4.08
C MET A 199 0.98 0.91 -4.92
N ARG A 200 1.05 -0.40 -5.19
CA ARG A 200 2.04 -0.99 -6.10
C ARG A 200 1.92 -0.38 -7.48
N ASP A 201 0.72 -0.40 -8.05
CA ASP A 201 0.47 0.09 -9.40
C ASP A 201 0.84 1.57 -9.51
N LEU A 202 0.50 2.37 -8.50
CA LEU A 202 0.84 3.78 -8.42
C LEU A 202 2.37 4.03 -8.39
N LEU A 203 3.13 3.31 -7.57
CA LEU A 203 4.59 3.48 -7.48
C LEU A 203 5.36 2.94 -8.68
N MET A 204 4.89 1.81 -9.22
CA MET A 204 5.50 1.13 -10.34
C MET A 204 4.99 1.65 -11.69
N LYS A 205 4.06 2.63 -11.67
CA LYS A 205 3.38 3.19 -12.85
C LYS A 205 2.73 2.10 -13.72
N GLN A 206 2.23 1.04 -13.08
CA GLN A 206 1.55 -0.08 -13.70
C GLN A 206 0.03 0.12 -13.70
N TYR A 207 -0.43 1.29 -14.16
CA TYR A 207 -1.85 1.60 -14.33
C TYR A 207 -2.05 2.36 -15.63
N GLN A 208 -3.26 2.28 -16.19
CA GLN A 208 -3.61 2.88 -17.47
C GLN A 208 -3.80 4.39 -17.33
N GLN A 209 -2.74 5.12 -16.99
CA GLN A 209 -2.75 6.57 -17.03
C GLN A 209 -2.48 7.04 -18.46
N VAL A 210 -3.51 7.00 -19.29
CA VAL A 210 -3.45 7.66 -20.59
C VAL A 210 -3.65 9.14 -20.34
N PHE A 211 -2.54 9.87 -20.18
CA PHE A 211 -2.57 11.31 -20.36
C PHE A 211 -2.86 11.57 -21.84
N PRO A 212 -3.75 12.52 -22.17
CA PRO A 212 -3.91 12.92 -23.56
C PRO A 212 -2.54 13.36 -24.08
N ASN A 213 -1.94 12.59 -25.00
CA ASN A 213 -0.92 13.15 -25.87
C ASN A 213 -1.57 14.35 -26.57
N GLN A 214 -0.81 15.42 -26.77
CA GLN A 214 -1.23 16.66 -27.46
C GLN A 214 -1.87 16.43 -28.86
N GLU A 215 -1.91 15.19 -29.35
CA GLU A 215 -2.42 14.76 -30.66
C GLU A 215 -3.83 14.13 -30.65
N ARG A 216 -4.61 14.23 -29.55
CA ARG A 216 -6.05 13.91 -29.65
C ARG A 216 -6.79 15.05 -30.36
N THR A 217 -6.66 15.09 -31.68
CA THR A 217 -7.57 15.80 -32.58
C THR A 217 -9.01 15.43 -32.24
N LEU A 218 -9.78 16.45 -31.86
CA LEU A 218 -11.23 16.49 -31.71
C LEU A 218 -11.91 15.58 -32.74
N LYS A 219 -12.36 14.39 -32.33
CA LYS A 219 -13.34 13.62 -33.11
C LYS A 219 -14.71 13.85 -32.50
N GLU A 220 -15.44 14.77 -33.13
CA GLU A 220 -16.87 15.05 -32.92
C GLU A 220 -17.67 13.75 -32.81
N ARG A 221 -18.28 13.53 -31.65
CA ARG A 221 -19.32 12.51 -31.47
C ARG A 221 -20.67 13.18 -31.66
N ASN A 222 -21.19 13.11 -32.89
CA ASN A 222 -22.46 13.71 -33.28
C ASN A 222 -23.66 12.89 -32.78
N ALA A 223 -24.52 13.52 -31.99
CA ALA A 223 -25.93 13.18 -31.83
C ALA A 223 -26.75 14.47 -32.05
N PRO A 224 -27.93 14.42 -32.70
CA PRO A 224 -28.64 15.62 -33.11
C PRO A 224 -29.28 16.36 -31.91
N PRO A 225 -28.98 17.66 -31.72
CA PRO A 225 -29.50 18.44 -30.60
C PRO A 225 -30.85 19.11 -30.90
N SER A 226 -31.60 19.38 -29.84
CA SER A 226 -32.84 20.15 -29.82
C SER A 226 -32.56 21.43 -29.02
N HIS A 227 -32.51 22.57 -29.73
CA HIS A 227 -32.07 23.92 -29.31
C HIS A 227 -30.53 24.18 -29.33
N PRO A 228 -30.01 24.78 -30.43
CA PRO A 228 -28.61 24.66 -30.83
C PRO A 228 -27.58 25.53 -30.11
N ASN A 229 -27.96 26.58 -29.38
CA ASN A 229 -26.98 27.56 -28.86
C ASN A 229 -26.63 27.37 -27.37
N ILE A 230 -27.61 27.03 -26.53
CA ILE A 230 -27.40 26.84 -25.09
C ILE A 230 -26.80 25.45 -24.81
N GLU A 231 -27.31 24.41 -25.48
CA GLU A 231 -26.77 23.04 -25.33
C GLU A 231 -25.34 22.93 -25.87
N LYS A 232 -25.00 23.66 -26.93
CA LYS A 232 -23.65 23.66 -27.51
C LYS A 232 -22.64 24.32 -26.57
N GLU A 233 -22.96 25.46 -25.97
CA GLU A 233 -22.09 26.13 -25.01
C GLU A 233 -21.87 25.27 -23.74
N HIS A 234 -22.94 24.68 -23.21
CA HIS A 234 -22.83 23.76 -22.06
C HIS A 234 -22.08 22.48 -22.41
N ALA A 235 -22.29 21.91 -23.59
CA ALA A 235 -21.57 20.72 -24.04
C ALA A 235 -20.08 21.01 -24.27
N GLU A 236 -19.73 22.14 -24.90
CA GLU A 236 -18.34 22.55 -25.07
C GLU A 236 -17.66 22.83 -23.73
N SER A 237 -18.35 23.49 -22.79
CA SER A 237 -17.82 23.73 -21.45
C SER A 237 -17.61 22.42 -20.68
N ALA A 238 -18.57 21.49 -20.75
CA ALA A 238 -18.49 20.20 -20.10
C ALA A 238 -17.38 19.31 -20.70
N GLU A 239 -17.19 19.35 -22.02
CA GLU A 239 -16.10 18.64 -22.68
C GLU A 239 -14.74 19.21 -22.27
N ARG A 240 -14.61 20.54 -22.21
CA ARG A 240 -13.37 21.20 -21.74
C ARG A 240 -13.05 20.83 -20.29
N THR A 241 -14.03 20.84 -19.38
CA THR A 241 -13.79 20.47 -17.97
C THR A 241 -13.44 18.99 -17.84
N HIS A 242 -14.08 18.13 -18.62
CA HIS A 242 -13.76 16.71 -18.69
C HIS A 242 -12.34 16.47 -19.21
N GLN A 243 -11.94 17.13 -20.30
CA GLN A 243 -10.59 17.05 -20.84
C GLN A 243 -9.54 17.48 -19.81
N MET A 244 -9.75 18.61 -19.12
CA MET A 244 -8.83 19.07 -18.07
C MET A 244 -8.75 18.09 -16.88
N ALA A 245 -9.85 17.42 -16.53
CA ALA A 245 -9.83 16.37 -15.52
C ALA A 245 -8.99 15.16 -15.96
N CYS A 246 -9.12 14.75 -17.22
CA CYS A 246 -8.35 13.67 -17.83
C CYS A 246 -6.86 14.03 -17.98
N GLU A 247 -6.52 15.29 -18.25
CA GLU A 247 -5.13 15.77 -18.26
C GLU A 247 -4.51 15.74 -16.85
N ALA A 248 -5.28 16.09 -15.82
CA ALA A 248 -4.78 16.11 -14.44
C ALA A 248 -4.65 14.72 -13.81
N PHE A 249 -5.58 13.80 -14.08
CA PHE A 249 -5.67 12.51 -13.39
C PHE A 249 -5.54 11.28 -14.29
N GLY A 250 -5.64 11.45 -15.61
CA GLY A 250 -5.69 10.38 -16.59
C GLY A 250 -7.11 9.98 -16.99
N ASP A 251 -7.23 9.44 -18.19
CA ASP A 251 -8.50 8.98 -18.78
C ASP A 251 -8.90 7.56 -18.32
N GLY A 252 -7.91 6.72 -17.98
CA GLY A 252 -8.14 5.33 -17.55
C GLY A 252 -8.53 5.16 -16.08
N THR A 253 -8.57 3.91 -15.65
CA THR A 253 -8.91 3.56 -14.26
C THR A 253 -7.83 4.03 -13.29
N VAL A 254 -8.21 4.92 -12.37
CA VAL A 254 -7.27 5.47 -11.38
C VAL A 254 -7.05 4.50 -10.21
N PRO A 255 -5.81 4.37 -9.69
CA PRO A 255 -5.53 3.55 -8.53
C PRO A 255 -6.34 3.99 -7.32
N LYS A 256 -6.90 3.02 -6.58
CA LYS A 256 -7.66 3.30 -5.37
C LYS A 256 -6.76 3.84 -4.27
N LEU A 257 -7.01 5.08 -3.85
CA LEU A 257 -6.30 5.75 -2.77
C LEU A 257 -7.31 6.44 -1.85
N GLU A 258 -7.20 6.25 -0.53
CA GLU A 258 -8.23 6.77 0.38
C GLU A 258 -7.96 8.20 0.87
N THR A 259 -6.68 8.59 0.98
CA THR A 259 -6.30 9.86 1.59
C THR A 259 -5.12 10.53 0.89
N ALA A 260 -5.04 11.85 0.97
CA ALA A 260 -3.83 12.61 0.70
C ALA A 260 -3.65 13.68 1.79
N VAL A 261 -2.41 13.88 2.24
CA VAL A 261 -2.06 14.80 3.33
C VAL A 261 -1.01 15.79 2.84
N TYR A 262 -1.28 17.08 3.04
CA TYR A 262 -0.36 18.18 2.76
C TYR A 262 -0.07 18.90 4.07
N LYS A 263 1.20 18.87 4.49
CA LYS A 263 1.70 19.61 5.65
C LYS A 263 2.41 20.86 5.16
N LEU A 264 1.92 22.03 5.55
CA LEU A 264 2.54 23.31 5.26
C LEU A 264 3.45 23.69 6.44
N GLU A 265 4.67 24.10 6.13
CA GLU A 265 5.68 24.61 7.05
C GLU A 265 6.36 25.82 6.41
N THR A 266 5.67 26.96 6.41
CA THR A 266 6.11 28.18 5.70
C THR A 266 6.13 29.37 6.62
N ARG A 267 6.91 30.42 6.33
CA ARG A 267 6.79 31.69 7.05
C ARG A 267 5.57 32.46 6.57
N TYR A 268 4.96 33.27 7.44
CA TYR A 268 3.84 34.12 7.07
C TYR A 268 4.34 35.33 6.26
N ARG A 269 3.85 35.49 5.02
CA ARG A 269 4.22 36.61 4.13
C ARG A 269 3.02 37.54 3.88
N GLY A 270 2.36 37.99 4.94
CA GLY A 270 1.28 38.98 4.82
C GLY A 270 1.84 40.37 4.55
N SER A 271 1.25 41.09 3.59
CA SER A 271 1.69 42.42 3.15
C SER A 271 1.24 43.58 4.03
N SER A 272 0.57 43.32 5.17
CA SER A 272 -0.13 44.37 5.92
C SER A 272 0.10 44.41 7.44
N ASN A 273 0.99 43.59 8.02
CA ASN A 273 1.30 43.68 9.45
C ASN A 273 2.73 43.21 9.76
N ASP A 274 3.62 44.14 10.13
CA ASP A 274 5.01 43.88 10.55
C ASP A 274 5.14 43.01 11.82
N THR A 275 4.04 42.73 12.52
CA THR A 275 4.04 41.96 13.77
C THR A 275 4.11 40.43 13.58
N LEU A 276 3.84 39.93 12.36
CA LEU A 276 3.83 38.50 12.03
C LEU A 276 4.86 38.09 10.97
N SER A 277 5.29 39.03 10.12
CA SER A 277 6.32 38.82 9.09
C SER A 277 7.74 38.70 9.67
N ASP A 278 7.99 39.29 10.84
CA ASP A 278 9.31 39.35 11.49
C ASP A 278 9.55 38.23 12.53
N ARG A 279 8.61 37.28 12.63
CA ARG A 279 8.77 36.11 13.52
C ARG A 279 9.42 34.98 12.74
N ASP A 280 10.50 34.43 13.29
CA ASP A 280 11.15 33.20 12.79
C ASP A 280 10.26 31.94 12.95
N GLU A 281 9.02 32.12 13.43
CA GLU A 281 8.07 31.05 13.69
C GLU A 281 7.37 30.61 12.39
N LEU A 282 7.50 29.32 12.09
CA LEU A 282 6.86 28.71 10.92
C LEU A 282 5.34 28.61 11.14
N PHE A 283 4.58 29.11 10.17
CA PHE A 283 3.16 28.80 10.02
C PHE A 283 3.01 27.33 9.63
N ARG A 284 2.30 26.57 10.48
CA ARG A 284 2.07 25.14 10.32
C ARG A 284 0.60 24.87 10.02
N GLY A 285 0.33 24.21 8.90
CA GLY A 285 -1.01 23.81 8.50
C GLY A 285 -1.02 22.36 8.05
N VAL A 286 -2.14 21.65 8.25
CA VAL A 286 -2.33 20.30 7.70
C VAL A 286 -3.65 20.25 6.97
N VAL A 287 -3.60 19.98 5.67
CA VAL A 287 -4.77 19.70 4.84
C VAL A 287 -4.81 18.21 4.55
N LYS A 288 -5.94 17.57 4.87
CA LYS A 288 -6.15 16.14 4.63
C LYS A 288 -7.41 15.94 3.81
N PHE A 289 -7.25 15.33 2.64
CA PHE A 289 -8.35 14.84 1.82
C PHE A 289 -8.63 13.37 2.18
N SER A 290 -9.91 12.99 2.18
CA SER A 290 -10.34 11.62 2.48
C SER A 290 -11.57 11.25 1.64
N SER A 291 -11.51 10.10 0.97
CA SER A 291 -12.61 9.53 0.18
C SER A 291 -12.43 8.02 0.06
N PRO A 292 -13.47 7.21 -0.18
CA PRO A 292 -13.30 5.81 -0.56
C PRO A 292 -12.42 5.60 -1.81
N ASN A 293 -12.42 6.57 -2.74
CA ASN A 293 -11.50 6.63 -3.88
C ASN A 293 -11.19 8.10 -4.21
N LEU A 294 -10.16 8.65 -3.58
CA LEU A 294 -9.80 10.06 -3.64
C LEU A 294 -9.51 10.53 -5.07
N LEU A 295 -8.74 9.77 -5.85
CA LEU A 295 -8.37 10.17 -7.19
C LEU A 295 -9.61 10.27 -8.10
N GLU A 296 -10.53 9.32 -7.97
CA GLU A 296 -11.79 9.36 -8.72
C GLU A 296 -12.68 10.50 -8.27
N SER A 297 -12.77 10.76 -6.96
CA SER A 297 -13.53 11.89 -6.43
C SER A 297 -12.98 13.23 -6.92
N LEU A 298 -11.66 13.41 -6.95
CA LEU A 298 -11.04 14.63 -7.47
C LEU A 298 -11.31 14.79 -8.98
N ARG A 299 -11.15 13.72 -9.76
CA ARG A 299 -11.47 13.70 -11.20
C ARG A 299 -12.93 14.08 -11.45
N HIS A 300 -13.86 13.52 -10.67
CA HIS A 300 -15.28 13.82 -10.73
C HIS A 300 -15.56 15.30 -10.39
N CYS A 301 -15.00 15.83 -9.29
CA CYS A 301 -15.20 17.23 -8.90
C CYS A 301 -14.79 18.22 -9.99
N VAL A 302 -13.70 17.92 -10.72
CA VAL A 302 -13.26 18.75 -11.85
C VAL A 302 -14.18 18.56 -13.05
N SER A 303 -14.56 17.31 -13.37
CA SER A 303 -15.42 17.01 -14.52
C SER A 303 -16.81 17.65 -14.39
N THR A 304 -17.34 17.73 -13.17
CA THR A 304 -18.67 18.33 -12.89
C THR A 304 -18.62 19.84 -12.59
N GLY A 305 -17.44 20.48 -12.66
CA GLY A 305 -17.27 21.90 -12.37
C GLY A 305 -17.42 22.28 -10.89
N MET A 306 -17.40 21.32 -9.96
CA MET A 306 -17.39 21.59 -8.52
C MET A 306 -16.04 22.15 -8.03
N ALA A 307 -14.97 21.88 -8.77
CA ALA A 307 -13.65 22.43 -8.54
C ALA A 307 -13.17 23.17 -9.79
N GLU A 308 -12.58 24.35 -9.60
CA GLU A 308 -12.00 25.11 -10.71
C GLU A 308 -10.85 24.34 -11.37
N ALA A 309 -10.82 24.37 -12.70
CA ALA A 309 -9.74 23.87 -13.52
C ALA A 309 -8.89 25.06 -14.03
N PRO A 310 -7.56 24.91 -14.18
CA PRO A 310 -6.78 23.69 -14.00
C PRO A 310 -6.55 23.34 -12.53
N VAL A 311 -6.50 22.05 -12.23
CA VAL A 311 -6.23 21.54 -10.89
C VAL A 311 -4.83 21.95 -10.44
N THR A 312 -4.70 22.35 -9.17
CA THR A 312 -3.39 22.69 -8.61
C THR A 312 -2.38 21.54 -8.80
N PRO A 313 -1.10 21.84 -9.12
CA PRO A 313 -0.06 20.82 -9.26
C PRO A 313 0.12 19.95 -8.01
N LEU A 314 -0.27 20.45 -6.84
CA LEU A 314 -0.25 19.67 -5.61
C LEU A 314 -1.12 18.41 -5.74
N LEU A 315 -2.36 18.56 -6.20
CA LEU A 315 -3.31 17.45 -6.32
C LEU A 315 -3.01 16.55 -7.52
N SER A 316 -2.65 17.12 -8.67
CA SER A 316 -2.30 16.31 -9.85
C SER A 316 -0.98 15.55 -9.69
N SER A 317 -0.06 16.02 -8.83
CA SER A 317 1.21 15.34 -8.59
C SER A 317 1.10 14.02 -7.80
N ILE A 318 -0.06 13.70 -7.21
CA ILE A 318 -0.28 12.43 -6.48
C ILE A 318 0.03 11.23 -7.38
N THR A 319 -0.51 11.25 -8.60
CA THR A 319 -0.35 10.17 -9.59
C THR A 319 1.05 10.18 -10.20
N GLN A 320 1.56 11.37 -10.53
CA GLN A 320 2.88 11.54 -11.16
C GLN A 320 4.04 11.15 -10.25
N LYS A 321 3.97 11.55 -8.96
CA LYS A 321 5.03 11.27 -7.96
C LYS A 321 4.80 9.94 -7.24
N GLY A 322 3.59 9.39 -7.31
CA GLY A 322 3.20 8.18 -6.59
C GLY A 322 3.25 8.33 -5.07
N ARG A 323 2.84 9.50 -4.55
CA ARG A 323 2.90 9.83 -3.11
C ARG A 323 1.58 10.44 -2.67
N ASN A 324 1.22 10.24 -1.41
CA ASN A 324 0.03 10.84 -0.83
C ASN A 324 0.30 11.59 0.49
N TYR A 325 1.57 11.80 0.80
CA TYR A 325 2.00 12.64 1.89
C TYR A 325 3.03 13.64 1.36
N PHE A 326 2.75 14.93 1.57
CA PHE A 326 3.55 16.03 1.06
C PHE A 326 3.88 17.00 2.18
N VAL A 327 5.14 17.44 2.23
CA VAL A 327 5.59 18.55 3.06
C VAL A 327 5.91 19.72 2.14
N ILE A 328 5.20 20.82 2.34
CA ILE A 328 5.35 22.07 1.59
C ILE A 328 6.09 23.04 2.51
N ALA A 329 7.38 23.23 2.24
CA ALA A 329 8.25 24.14 2.99
C ALA A 329 8.81 25.23 2.05
N GLU A 330 9.27 26.34 2.63
CA GLU A 330 9.96 27.38 1.85
C GLU A 330 11.22 26.80 1.20
N LYS A 331 11.46 27.18 -0.07
CA LYS A 331 12.70 26.83 -0.76
C LYS A 331 13.84 27.59 -0.07
N ALA A 332 14.76 26.87 0.57
CA ALA A 332 15.91 27.49 1.21
C ALA A 332 16.71 28.31 0.18
N PRO A 333 17.09 29.56 0.48
CA PRO A 333 18.00 30.33 -0.36
C PRO A 333 19.37 29.63 -0.35
N GLY A 334 19.62 28.78 -1.34
CA GLY A 334 20.85 28.00 -1.45
C GLY A 334 20.73 26.69 -2.25
N ALA A 335 19.52 26.16 -2.45
CA ALA A 335 19.33 24.98 -3.30
C ALA A 335 19.27 25.39 -4.78
N THR A 336 20.44 25.63 -5.37
CA THR A 336 20.61 25.65 -6.82
C THR A 336 20.23 24.27 -7.36
N SER A 337 19.25 24.27 -8.27
CA SER A 337 18.88 23.13 -9.08
C SER A 337 20.08 22.73 -9.93
N GLN A 338 20.84 21.72 -9.50
CA GLN A 338 21.67 20.95 -10.42
C GLN A 338 20.74 20.07 -11.24
N THR A 339 20.40 20.55 -12.43
CA THR A 339 19.89 19.73 -13.52
C THR A 339 21.05 18.79 -13.92
N PRO A 340 20.91 17.46 -13.88
CA PRO A 340 21.83 16.61 -14.60
C PRO A 340 21.56 16.81 -16.09
N ALA A 341 22.59 17.20 -16.82
CA ALA A 341 22.58 17.17 -18.27
C ALA A 341 22.60 15.70 -18.73
N ARG A 342 21.64 15.39 -19.61
CA ARG A 342 21.43 14.17 -20.40
C ARG A 342 20.95 12.90 -19.69
#